data_AF-A0A3M6GI11-F1
#
_entry.id   AF-A0A3M6GI11-F1
#
_cell.length_a   1.000
_cell.length_b   1.000
_cell.length_c   1.000
_cell.angle_alpha   90.00
_cell.angle_beta   90.00
_cell.angle_gamma   90.00
#
_symmetry.space_group_name_H-M   'P 1'
#
loop_
_entity.id
_entity.type
_entity.pdbx_description
1 polymer ?
#
loop_
_entity_poly.entity_id
_entity_poly.type
_entity_poly.pdbx_seq_one_letter_code
_entity_poly.pdbx_strand_id
1 'polypeptide(L)'
;MYIDVDGVDLTGQPLHMRAQLTALNDKGPEIPGSAAVALSGKMAGGYRPQPGARACVGEITVDEYLAAINEPENIRLDVHFTDRNV
;
A
#
# COMPACT_ATOMS: atom_id res chain seq x y z
N MET A 1 6.60 6.32 -3.72
CA MET A 1 7.06 5.09 -3.03
C MET A 1 7.23 3.99 -4.07
N TYR A 2 8.29 3.20 -3.95
CA TYR A 2 8.57 2.07 -4.85
C TYR A 2 8.69 0.79 -4.03
N ILE A 3 8.08 -0.28 -4.52
CA ILE A 3 8.11 -1.60 -3.90
C ILE A 3 8.48 -2.60 -4.99
N ASP A 4 9.52 -3.37 -4.77
CA ASP A 4 9.92 -4.51 -5.59
C ASP A 4 9.79 -5.78 -4.75
N VAL A 5 9.07 -6.78 -5.27
CA VAL A 5 8.80 -8.04 -4.59
C VAL A 5 9.19 -9.19 -5.50
N ASP A 6 10.00 -10.10 -4.98
CA ASP A 6 10.30 -11.38 -5.62
C ASP A 6 9.49 -12.48 -4.96
N GLY A 7 8.92 -13.37 -5.77
CA GLY A 7 8.15 -14.49 -5.28
C GLY A 7 7.97 -15.56 -6.35
N VAL A 8 6.90 -16.34 -6.17
CA VAL A 8 6.47 -17.35 -7.14
C VAL A 8 5.02 -17.13 -7.52
N ASP A 9 4.67 -17.49 -8.74
CA ASP A 9 3.29 -17.52 -9.20
C ASP A 9 2.52 -18.71 -8.60
N LEU A 10 1.25 -18.87 -9.01
CA LEU A 10 0.39 -19.98 -8.56
C LEU A 10 0.87 -21.36 -9.02
N THR A 11 1.81 -21.43 -9.98
CA THR A 11 2.38 -22.66 -10.51
C THR A 11 3.78 -22.96 -9.94
N GLY A 12 4.30 -22.08 -9.08
CA GLY A 12 5.62 -22.18 -8.47
C GLY A 12 6.75 -21.60 -9.31
N GLN A 13 6.46 -20.91 -10.43
CA GLN A 13 7.47 -20.26 -11.26
C GLN A 13 7.89 -18.91 -10.68
N PRO A 14 9.17 -18.51 -10.80
CA PRO A 14 9.64 -17.21 -10.33
C PRO A 14 8.87 -16.05 -10.96
N LEU A 15 8.34 -15.17 -10.12
CA LEU A 15 7.59 -13.99 -10.51
C LEU A 15 8.13 -12.76 -9.78
N HIS A 16 8.29 -11.66 -10.51
CA HIS A 16 8.63 -10.37 -9.96
C HIS A 16 7.44 -9.43 -10.03
N MET A 17 7.15 -8.71 -8.95
CA MET A 17 6.14 -7.66 -8.90
C MET A 17 6.78 -6.34 -8.53
N ARG A 18 6.56 -5.32 -9.35
CA ARG A 18 6.87 -3.93 -9.04
C ARG A 18 5.58 -3.15 -8.79
N ALA A 19 5.50 -2.47 -7.66
CA ALA A 19 4.47 -1.49 -7.38
C ALA A 19 5.08 -0.09 -7.22
N GLN A 20 4.50 0.89 -7.89
CA GLN A 20 4.88 2.28 -7.81
C GLN A 20 3.68 3.12 -7.37
N LEU A 21 3.82 3.78 -6.23
CA LEU A 21 2.89 4.80 -5.78
C LEU A 21 3.48 6.18 -6.06
N THR A 22 2.84 6.89 -6.99
CA THR A 22 3.24 8.25 -7.40
C THR A 22 2.22 9.23 -6.85
N ALA A 23 2.70 10.23 -6.12
CA ALA A 23 1.90 11.39 -5.72
C ALA A 23 2.33 12.59 -6.57
N LEU A 24 1.36 13.19 -7.25
CA LEU A 24 1.52 14.40 -8.05
C LEU A 24 1.34 15.64 -7.14
N ASN A 25 1.67 16.83 -7.65
CA ASN A 25 1.43 18.11 -6.96
C ASN A 25 2.05 18.19 -5.55
N ASP A 26 3.30 17.75 -5.39
CA ASP A 26 4.08 17.83 -4.14
C ASP A 26 3.50 17.07 -2.94
N LYS A 27 2.58 16.12 -3.17
CA LYS A 27 1.99 15.28 -2.12
C LYS A 27 2.88 14.12 -1.64
N GLY A 28 4.07 13.99 -2.23
CA GLY A 28 5.06 12.96 -1.89
C GLY A 28 5.38 12.84 -0.39
N PRO A 29 5.56 13.93 0.38
CA PRO A 29 5.85 13.87 1.81
C PRO A 29 4.72 13.32 2.68
N GLU A 30 3.47 13.35 2.22
CA GLU A 30 2.30 12.92 2.99
C GLU A 30 2.07 11.40 2.91
N ILE A 31 2.66 10.74 1.89
CA ILE A 31 2.56 9.30 1.66
C ILE A 31 2.85 8.49 2.94
N PRO A 32 4.00 8.63 3.64
CA PRO A 32 4.31 7.77 4.79
C PRO A 32 3.33 7.91 5.96
N GLY A 33 2.78 9.12 6.18
CA GLY A 33 1.86 9.40 7.29
C GLY A 33 0.43 8.93 7.06
N SER A 34 0.02 8.81 5.79
CA SER A 34 -1.36 8.47 5.42
C SER A 34 -1.85 7.11 5.93
N ALA A 35 -0.96 6.12 6.08
CA ALA A 35 -1.32 4.84 6.69
C ALA A 35 -1.77 4.99 8.15
N ALA A 36 -1.12 5.87 8.92
CA ALA A 36 -1.51 6.15 10.30
C ALA A 36 -2.85 6.89 10.35
N VAL A 37 -3.11 7.79 9.40
CA VAL A 37 -4.39 8.50 9.27
C VAL A 37 -5.52 7.51 8.93
N ALA A 38 -5.31 6.63 7.96
CA ALA A 38 -6.26 5.58 7.58
C ALA A 38 -6.63 4.69 8.77
N LEU A 39 -5.62 4.17 9.48
CA LEU A 39 -5.84 3.32 10.64
C LEU A 39 -6.55 4.07 11.78
N SER A 40 -6.16 5.31 12.04
CA SER A 40 -6.80 6.14 13.07
C SER A 40 -8.27 6.42 12.75
N GLY A 41 -8.60 6.72 11.49
CA GLY A 41 -9.97 6.89 11.02
C GLY A 41 -10.80 5.61 11.17
N LYS A 42 -10.24 4.46 10.77
CA LYS A 42 -10.87 3.15 10.94
C LYS A 42 -11.15 2.84 12.41
N MET A 43 -10.19 3.15 13.29
CA MET A 43 -10.33 2.99 14.74
C MET A 43 -11.39 3.92 15.34
N ALA A 44 -11.53 5.14 14.83
CA ALA A 44 -12.59 6.06 15.22
C ALA A 44 -13.97 5.53 14.79
N GLY A 45 -14.06 4.78 13.69
CA GLY A 45 -15.25 4.07 13.24
C GLY A 45 -15.61 2.80 14.04
N GLY A 46 -14.85 2.48 15.09
CA GLY A 46 -15.14 1.36 16.00
C GLY A 46 -14.27 0.11 15.78
N TYR A 47 -13.40 0.10 14.76
CA TYR A 47 -12.42 -0.96 14.61
C TYR A 47 -11.42 -0.96 15.78
N ARG A 48 -11.03 -2.16 16.23
CA ARG A 48 -10.04 -2.35 17.29
C ARG A 48 -8.96 -3.31 16.79
N PRO A 49 -7.75 -2.83 16.45
CA PRO A 49 -6.65 -3.72 16.09
C PRO A 49 -6.27 -4.61 17.28
N GLN A 50 -5.71 -5.78 17.00
CA GLN A 50 -5.21 -6.64 18.08
C GLN A 50 -4.12 -5.90 18.89
N PRO A 51 -4.14 -6.02 20.23
CA PRO A 51 -3.18 -5.35 21.08
C PRO A 51 -1.76 -5.92 20.92
N GLY A 52 -0.76 -5.11 21.26
CA GLY A 52 0.66 -5.46 21.23
C GLY A 52 1.40 -4.92 20.00
N ALA A 53 2.74 -4.92 20.07
CA ALA A 53 3.58 -4.51 18.95
C ALA A 53 3.58 -5.59 17.86
N ARG A 54 3.07 -5.25 16.67
CA ARG A 54 2.96 -6.18 15.54
C ARG A 54 3.04 -5.42 14.22
N ALA A 55 3.31 -6.16 13.15
CA ALA A 55 3.20 -5.60 11.81
C ALA A 55 1.73 -5.24 11.51
N CYS A 56 1.50 -4.07 10.92
CA CYS A 56 0.17 -3.60 10.52
C CYS A 56 -0.33 -4.25 9.22
N VAL A 57 0.14 -5.45 8.88
CA VAL A 57 -0.24 -6.14 7.65
C VAL A 57 -1.71 -6.54 7.72
N GLY A 58 -2.50 -6.11 6.73
CA GLY A 58 -3.94 -6.37 6.65
C GLY A 58 -4.81 -5.49 7.55
N GLU A 59 -4.22 -4.58 8.33
CA GLU A 59 -4.99 -3.65 9.19
C GLU A 59 -5.76 -2.61 8.36
N ILE A 60 -5.18 -2.19 7.24
CA ILE A 60 -5.80 -1.29 6.27
C ILE A 60 -5.69 -1.84 4.85
N THR A 61 -6.67 -1.54 4.01
CA THR A 61 -6.63 -1.85 2.57
C THR A 61 -5.88 -0.77 1.80
N VAL A 62 -5.53 -1.05 0.54
CA VAL A 62 -4.97 -0.06 -0.37
C VAL A 62 -5.94 1.11 -0.58
N ASP A 63 -7.24 0.83 -0.71
CA ASP A 63 -8.25 1.86 -0.89
C ASP A 63 -8.39 2.76 0.33
N GLU A 64 -8.38 2.20 1.56
CA GLU A 64 -8.39 2.96 2.81
C GLU A 64 -7.16 3.87 2.91
N TYR A 65 -6.00 3.37 2.49
CA TYR A 65 -4.76 4.13 2.44
C TYR A 65 -4.84 5.28 1.42
N LEU A 66 -5.30 5.03 0.20
CA LEU A 66 -5.44 6.04 -0.85
C LEU A 66 -6.45 7.13 -0.47
N ALA A 67 -7.57 6.74 0.15
CA ALA A 67 -8.57 7.68 0.65
C ALA A 67 -8.00 8.60 1.74
N ALA A 68 -7.12 8.08 2.61
CA ALA A 68 -6.54 8.87 3.70
C ALA A 68 -5.55 9.95 3.26
N ILE A 69 -5.01 9.86 2.04
CA ILE A 69 -4.18 10.93 1.45
C ILE A 69 -5.07 12.11 0.98
N ASN A 70 -6.40 11.90 0.88
CA ASN A 70 -7.41 12.93 0.66
C ASN A 70 -7.27 13.73 -0.67
N GLU A 71 -6.58 13.16 -1.67
CA GLU A 71 -6.48 13.70 -3.04
C GLU A 71 -6.39 12.56 -4.08
N PRO A 72 -7.46 11.76 -4.26
CA PRO A 72 -7.43 10.53 -5.06
C PRO A 72 -7.05 10.78 -6.52
N GLU A 73 -7.35 11.96 -7.08
CA GLU A 73 -7.02 12.31 -8.47
C GLU A 73 -5.52 12.59 -8.67
N ASN A 74 -4.78 12.88 -7.60
CA ASN A 74 -3.36 13.22 -7.64
C ASN A 74 -2.46 12.05 -7.23
N ILE A 75 -3.02 10.85 -7.06
CA ILE A 75 -2.30 9.69 -6.57
C ILE A 75 -2.55 8.53 -7.52
N ARG A 76 -1.47 7.93 -7.99
CA ARG A 76 -1.52 6.78 -8.89
C ARG A 76 -0.74 5.63 -8.29
N LEU A 77 -1.39 4.47 -8.22
CA LEU A 77 -0.76 3.20 -7.92
C LEU A 77 -0.68 2.36 -9.20
N ASP A 78 0.54 2.10 -9.66
CA ASP A 78 0.80 1.23 -10.79
C ASP A 78 1.42 -0.08 -10.27
N VAL A 79 0.87 -1.22 -10.70
CA VAL A 79 1.40 -2.55 -10.36
C VAL A 79 1.70 -3.30 -11.64
N HIS A 80 2.93 -3.77 -11.77
CA HIS A 80 3.43 -4.51 -12.91
C HIS A 80 4.02 -5.85 -12.46
N PHE A 81 3.63 -6.91 -13.14
CA PHE A 81 4.20 -8.25 -12.96
C PHE A 81 5.09 -8.58 -14.15
N THR A 82 6.25 -9.15 -13.89
CA THR A 82 7.20 -9.59 -14.90
C THR A 82 7.69 -10.99 -14.54
N ASP A 83 7.57 -11.92 -15.49
CA ASP A 83 8.16 -13.24 -15.35
C ASP A 83 9.69 -13.11 -15.30
N ARG A 84 10.34 -13.82 -14.36
CA ARG A 84 11.80 -13.73 -14.21
C ARG A 84 12.58 -14.57 -15.23
N ASN A 85 11.92 -15.07 -16.28
CA ASN A 85 12.49 -15.92 -17.32
C ASN A 85 12.94 -15.14 -18.57
N VAL A 86 13.54 -13.95 -18.37
CA VAL A 86 14.28 -13.20 -19.41
C VAL A 86 15.67 -12.87 -18.89
#